data_AF-A0AAD7GUY5-F1
#
_entry.id   AF-A0AAD7GUY5-F1
#
_cell.length_a   1.000
_cell.length_b   1.000
_cell.length_c   1.000
_cell.angle_alpha   90.00
_cell.angle_beta   90.00
_cell.angle_gamma   90.00
#
_symmetry.space_group_name_H-M   'P 1'
#
loop_
_entity.id
_entity.type
_entity.pdbx_description
1 polymer ?
#
loop_
_entity_poly.entity_id
_entity_poly.type
_entity_poly.pdbx_seq_one_letter_code
_entity_poly.pdbx_strand_id
1 'polypeptide(L)'
;MEIGSPMASMYLLGDPDHYTSHTFVPFAWRSYAFFVRKFWHVEDVADDDAGVLDEKVELTTANGKVIAGSAVDDYRFRPHVFEHVNLYEWIQCSAK
;
A
#
# COMPACT_ATOMS: atom_id res chain seq x y z
N MET A 1 -24.19 20.24 16.22
CA MET A 1 -23.18 20.40 15.16
C MET A 1 -23.75 21.46 14.23
N GLU A 2 -23.27 22.71 14.35
CA GLU A 2 -23.71 23.79 13.47
C GLU A 2 -22.87 23.74 12.20
N ILE A 3 -23.51 23.47 11.07
CA ILE A 3 -22.88 23.49 9.76
C ILE A 3 -23.23 24.83 9.12
N GLY A 4 -22.25 25.51 8.53
CA GLY A 4 -22.50 26.80 7.89
C GLY A 4 -23.52 26.65 6.74
N SER A 5 -24.37 27.67 6.55
CA SER A 5 -25.38 27.69 5.48
C SER A 5 -24.88 27.26 4.08
N PRO A 6 -23.64 27.59 3.65
CA PRO A 6 -23.10 27.09 2.38
C PRO A 6 -22.94 25.56 2.34
N MET A 7 -22.43 24.97 3.42
CA MET A 7 -22.19 23.52 3.52
C MET A 7 -23.52 22.75 3.63
N ALA A 8 -24.51 23.31 4.35
CA ALA A 8 -25.87 22.75 4.39
C ALA A 8 -26.53 22.74 3.01
N SER A 9 -26.36 23.81 2.23
CA SER A 9 -26.90 23.93 0.88
C SER A 9 -26.28 22.89 -0.07
N MET A 10 -24.97 22.63 0.07
CA MET A 10 -24.24 21.62 -0.70
C MET A 10 -24.80 20.20 -0.50
N TYR A 11 -25.08 19.81 0.75
CA TYR A 11 -25.71 18.52 1.03
C TYR A 11 -27.15 18.43 0.50
N LEU A 12 -27.92 19.53 0.56
CA LEU A 12 -29.28 19.58 0.01
C LEU A 12 -29.31 19.44 -1.52
N LEU A 13 -28.25 19.90 -2.19
CA LEU A 13 -28.05 19.76 -3.64
C LEU A 13 -27.52 18.38 -4.04
N GLY A 14 -27.15 17.54 -3.08
CA GLY A 14 -26.59 16.20 -3.33
C GLY A 14 -25.13 16.24 -3.78
N ASP A 15 -24.45 17.37 -3.60
CA ASP A 15 -23.05 17.51 -3.98
C ASP A 15 -22.15 16.68 -3.03
N PRO A 16 -21.17 15.94 -3.56
CA PRO A 16 -20.26 15.17 -2.74
C PRO A 16 -19.40 16.09 -1.88
N ASP A 17 -19.18 15.70 -0.62
CA ASP A 17 -18.39 16.44 0.38
C ASP A 17 -16.88 16.52 0.05
N HIS A 18 -16.47 15.97 -1.09
CA HIS A 18 -15.08 15.97 -1.53
C HIS A 18 -14.99 16.22 -3.03
N TYR A 19 -14.25 17.26 -3.41
CA TYR A 19 -13.77 17.45 -4.77
C TYR A 19 -12.55 16.55 -4.99
N THR A 20 -12.77 15.37 -5.55
CA THR A 20 -11.67 14.45 -5.87
C THR A 20 -11.73 14.11 -7.35
N SER A 21 -10.93 14.79 -8.17
CA SER A 21 -10.83 14.47 -9.61
C SER A 21 -10.10 13.15 -9.88
N HIS A 22 -9.25 12.71 -8.94
CA HIS A 22 -8.43 11.52 -9.07
C HIS A 22 -8.33 10.75 -7.76
N THR A 23 -8.42 9.43 -7.85
CA THR A 23 -8.19 8.51 -6.74
C THR A 23 -6.80 7.90 -6.86
N PHE A 24 -6.04 7.93 -5.77
CA PHE A 24 -4.70 7.33 -5.72
C PHE A 24 -4.75 6.00 -4.99
N VAL A 25 -4.01 5.02 -5.49
CA VAL A 25 -3.82 3.74 -4.81
C VAL A 25 -2.54 3.81 -3.98
N PRO A 26 -2.60 3.52 -2.67
CA PRO A 26 -1.42 3.54 -1.83
C PRO A 26 -0.45 2.42 -2.24
N PHE A 27 0.82 2.79 -2.46
CA PHE A 27 1.88 1.85 -2.77
C PHE A 27 3.09 2.05 -1.86
N ALA A 28 3.46 1.01 -1.11
CA ALA A 28 4.66 0.97 -0.28
C ALA A 28 5.94 0.79 -1.13
N TRP A 29 6.19 1.72 -2.06
CA TRP A 29 7.23 1.61 -3.07
C TRP A 29 8.64 1.51 -2.49
N ARG A 30 8.91 2.21 -1.38
CA ARG A 30 10.22 2.19 -0.71
C ARG A 30 10.54 0.80 -0.18
N SER A 31 9.59 0.16 0.49
CA SER A 31 9.77 -1.20 1.01
C SER A 31 10.02 -2.21 -0.10
N TYR A 32 9.28 -2.10 -1.21
CA TYR A 32 9.49 -2.97 -2.38
C TYR A 32 10.87 -2.75 -3.02
N ALA A 33 11.25 -1.49 -3.27
CA ALA A 33 12.54 -1.15 -3.86
C ALA A 33 13.70 -1.61 -2.97
N PHE A 34 13.57 -1.44 -1.66
CA PHE A 34 14.53 -1.94 -0.68
C PHE A 34 14.68 -3.47 -0.74
N PHE A 35 13.56 -4.20 -0.78
CA PHE A 35 13.57 -5.65 -0.92
C PHE A 35 14.34 -6.11 -2.17
N VAL A 36 14.09 -5.49 -3.33
CA VAL A 36 14.79 -5.82 -4.59
C VAL A 36 16.27 -5.47 -4.48
N ARG A 37 16.62 -4.30 -3.92
CA ARG A 37 18.01 -3.88 -3.71
C ARG A 37 18.75 -4.84 -2.79
N LYS A 38 18.14 -5.27 -1.68
CA LYS A 38 18.72 -6.26 -0.76
C LYS A 38 19.04 -7.59 -1.46
N PHE A 39 18.23 -8.00 -2.43
CA PHE A 39 18.47 -9.24 -3.19
C PHE A 39 19.67 -9.11 -4.14
N TRP A 40 19.92 -7.91 -4.69
CA TRP A 40 20.95 -7.69 -5.72
C TRP A 40 22.27 -7.11 -5.18
N HIS A 41 22.22 -6.31 -4.12
CA HIS A 41 23.37 -5.61 -3.52
C HIS A 41 23.28 -5.65 -2.00
N VAL A 42 23.84 -6.70 -1.39
CA VAL A 42 23.80 -6.90 0.07
C VAL A 42 24.70 -5.90 0.81
N GLU A 43 25.73 -5.34 0.15
CA GLU A 43 26.78 -4.53 0.79
C GLU A 43 26.57 -3.00 0.68
N ASP A 44 25.64 -2.53 -0.17
CA ASP A 44 25.40 -1.10 -0.44
C ASP A 44 24.23 -0.48 0.35
N VAL A 45 23.82 -1.10 1.46
CA VAL A 45 22.74 -0.57 2.28
C VAL A 45 23.28 0.59 3.11
N ALA A 46 23.12 1.81 2.58
CA ALA A 46 23.48 3.04 3.30
C ALA A 46 22.69 3.16 4.62
N ASP A 47 23.33 3.71 5.64
CA ASP A 47 22.79 3.87 7.02
C ASP A 47 21.42 4.60 7.05
N ASP A 48 21.16 5.47 6.07
CA ASP A 48 19.90 6.20 5.88
C ASP A 48 18.69 5.28 5.51
N ASP A 49 18.95 4.07 5.02
CA ASP A 49 17.92 3.06 4.66
C ASP A 49 17.52 2.20 5.89
N ALA A 50 18.15 2.39 7.05
CA ALA A 50 17.85 1.65 8.27
C ALA A 50 16.41 1.85 8.77
N GLY A 51 15.78 2.99 8.47
CA GLY A 51 14.37 3.24 8.78
C GLY A 51 13.39 2.43 7.90
N VAL A 52 13.83 1.93 6.73
CA VAL A 52 13.03 1.06 5.86
C VAL A 52 13.07 -0.40 6.34
N LEU A 53 14.10 -0.77 7.11
CA LEU A 53 14.18 -2.07 7.79
C LEU A 53 13.14 -2.23 8.90
N ASP A 54 12.66 -1.12 9.47
CA ASP A 54 11.57 -1.10 10.46
C ASP A 54 10.21 -1.16 9.74
N GLU A 55 10.10 -2.12 8.82
CA GLU A 55 8.91 -2.30 8.01
C GLU A 55 7.74 -2.68 8.92
N LYS A 56 6.69 -1.85 8.90
CA LYS A 56 5.49 -2.08 9.69
C LYS A 56 4.78 -3.34 9.20
N VAL A 57 4.98 -4.43 9.93
CA VAL A 57 4.32 -5.71 9.66
C VAL A 57 2.97 -5.79 10.36
N GLU A 58 1.97 -6.29 9.64
CA GLU A 58 0.67 -6.65 10.19
C GLU A 58 0.76 -8.09 10.72
N LEU A 59 0.51 -8.29 12.02
CA LEU A 59 0.42 -9.62 12.59
C LEU A 59 -0.92 -10.24 12.18
N THR A 60 -0.84 -11.34 11.43
CA THR A 60 -2.01 -12.11 10.97
C THR A 60 -1.91 -13.52 11.51
N THR A 61 -3.04 -14.15 11.83
CA THR A 61 -3.08 -15.54 12.29
C THR A 61 -3.56 -16.42 11.14
N ALA A 62 -2.68 -17.29 10.64
CA ALA A 62 -3.02 -18.26 9.60
C ALA A 62 -2.78 -19.68 10.13
N ASN A 63 -3.78 -20.55 10.01
CA ASN A 63 -3.71 -21.96 10.47
C ASN A 63 -3.24 -22.12 11.93
N GLY A 64 -3.66 -21.22 12.82
CA GLY A 64 -3.28 -21.24 14.24
C GLY A 64 -1.86 -20.74 14.54
N LYS A 65 -1.12 -20.27 13.54
CA LYS A 65 0.21 -19.66 13.70
C LYS A 65 0.13 -18.16 13.43
N VAL A 66 0.76 -17.37 14.30
CA VAL A 66 0.95 -15.93 14.07
C VAL A 66 2.07 -15.75 13.04
N ILE A 67 1.77 -15.02 11.97
CA ILE A 67 2.69 -14.65 10.91
C ILE A 67 2.76 -13.12 10.81
N ALA A 68 3.95 -12.59 10.55
CA ALA A 68 4.13 -11.20 10.19
C ALA A 68 3.93 -11.07 8.67
N GLY A 69 3.00 -10.23 8.24
CA GLY A 69 2.76 -9.92 6.82
C GLY A 69 3.19 -8.49 6.51
N SER A 70 3.92 -8.31 5.41
CA SER A 70 4.26 -7.01 4.83
C SER A 70 3.38 -6.71 3.59
N ALA A 71 3.22 -5.43 3.25
CA ALA A 71 2.63 -5.00 1.98
C ALA A 71 3.41 -5.51 0.74
N VAL A 72 4.69 -5.85 0.89
CA VAL A 72 5.54 -6.39 -0.18
C VAL A 72 5.26 -7.88 -0.42
N ASP A 73 4.77 -8.61 0.60
CA ASP A 73 4.54 -10.05 0.53
C ASP A 73 3.46 -10.43 -0.49
N ASP A 74 2.47 -9.54 -0.71
CA ASP A 74 1.36 -9.75 -1.66
C ASP A 74 1.89 -9.96 -3.09
N TYR A 75 2.68 -9.02 -3.61
CA TYR A 75 3.29 -9.16 -4.94
C TYR A 75 4.40 -10.22 -4.96
N ARG A 76 5.15 -10.38 -3.86
CA ARG A 76 6.26 -11.34 -3.77
C ARG A 76 5.78 -12.77 -3.87
N PHE A 77 4.71 -13.12 -3.15
CA PHE A 77 4.15 -14.47 -3.11
C PHE A 77 2.94 -14.61 -4.03
N ARG A 78 2.80 -13.72 -5.01
CA ARG A 78 1.73 -13.79 -6.00
C ARG A 78 1.71 -15.16 -6.69
N PRO A 79 0.53 -15.73 -6.97
CA PRO A 79 0.42 -17.00 -7.69
C PRO A 79 1.15 -16.95 -9.04
N HIS A 80 1.71 -18.09 -9.46
CA HIS A 80 2.46 -18.20 -10.72
C HIS A 80 1.62 -17.81 -11.95
N VAL A 81 0.29 -17.96 -11.89
CA VAL A 81 -0.61 -17.49 -12.95
C VAL A 81 -0.51 -15.98 -13.20
N PHE A 82 -0.08 -15.20 -12.21
CA PHE A 82 0.12 -13.75 -12.29
C PHE A 82 1.60 -13.35 -12.41
N GLU A 83 2.49 -14.28 -12.74
CA GLU A 83 3.91 -13.96 -12.90
C GLU A 83 4.16 -12.92 -14.00
N HIS A 84 3.33 -12.98 -15.06
CA HIS A 84 3.32 -12.05 -16.18
C HIS A 84 2.82 -10.64 -15.81
N VAL A 85 2.11 -10.50 -14.69
CA VAL A 85 1.58 -9.22 -14.23
C VAL A 85 2.71 -8.46 -13.55
N ASN A 86 2.98 -7.25 -14.04
CA ASN A 86 3.99 -6.40 -13.43
C ASN A 86 3.46 -5.74 -12.15
N LEU A 87 4.37 -5.17 -11.36
CA LEU A 87 4.02 -4.57 -10.07
C LEU A 87 2.98 -3.45 -10.18
N TYR A 88 3.05 -2.62 -11.22
CA TYR A 88 2.12 -1.51 -11.39
C TYR A 88 0.69 -2.01 -11.62
N GLU A 89 0.52 -2.96 -12.54
CA GLU A 89 -0.77 -3.59 -12.81
C GLU A 89 -1.31 -4.33 -11.57
N TRP A 90 -0.41 -5.00 -10.84
CA TRP A 90 -0.76 -5.67 -9.60
C TRP A 90 -1.35 -4.69 -8.57
N ILE A 91 -0.67 -3.57 -8.31
CA ILE A 91 -1.12 -2.57 -7.33
C ILE A 91 -2.46 -1.96 -7.73
N GLN A 92 -2.70 -1.72 -9.02
CA GLN A 92 -3.95 -1.14 -9.48
C GLN A 92 -5.14 -2.08 -9.34
N CYS A 93 -4.92 -3.40 -9.45
CA CYS A 93 -5.97 -4.39 -9.45
C CYS A 93 -6.08 -5.19 -8.15
N SER A 94 -5.05 -5.23 -7.31
CA SER A 94 -5.08 -5.94 -6.02
C SER A 94 -5.80 -5.09 -4.97
N ALA A 95 -7.12 -5.21 -4.96
CA ALA A 95 -7.92 -4.76 -3.83
C ALA A 95 -7.85 -5.84 -2.73
N LYS A 96 -7.58 -5.42 -1.49
CA LYS A 96 -7.73 -6.26 -0.29
C LYS A 96 -9.19 -6.57 -0.03
#